data_AF-A0A7V1STE1-F1
#
_entry.id   AF-A0A7V1STE1-F1
#
_cell.length_a   1.000
_cell.length_b   1.000
_cell.length_c   1.000
_cell.angle_alpha   90.00
_cell.angle_beta   90.00
_cell.angle_gamma   90.00
#
_symmetry.space_group_name_H-M   'P 1'
#
loop_
_entity.id
_entity.type
_entity.pdbx_description
1 polymer ?
#
loop_
_entity_poly.entity_id
_entity_poly.type
_entity_poly.pdbx_seq_one_letter_code
_entity_poly.pdbx_strand_id
1 'polypeptide(L)'
;MSIKNIIALIIVVLLTVVFMQNTDEVKFTILFSSVYLSKVAMLTAVAAFAFILGVLVGRPKNKKYNISEHYNDIHGKDNPDTLSEEDRDYIS
;
A
#
# COMPACT_ATOMS: atom_id res chain seq x y z
N MET A 1 17.00 27.03 -20.83
CA MET A 1 16.55 26.37 -19.58
C MET A 1 15.23 27.01 -19.16
N SER A 2 14.16 26.25 -18.94
CA SER A 2 12.89 26.82 -18.47
C SER A 2 13.04 27.29 -17.02
N ILE A 3 12.31 28.35 -16.62
CA ILE A 3 12.22 28.81 -15.22
C ILE A 3 11.90 27.64 -14.27
N LYS A 4 11.07 26.70 -14.71
CA LYS A 4 10.71 25.49 -13.96
C LYS A 4 11.92 24.62 -13.62
N ASN A 5 12.85 24.48 -14.56
CA ASN A 5 14.06 23.68 -14.36
C ASN A 5 15.04 24.37 -13.42
N ILE A 6 15.15 25.70 -13.49
CA ILE A 6 15.99 26.48 -12.58
C ILE A 6 15.45 26.39 -11.15
N ILE A 7 14.13 26.54 -10.98
CA ILE A 7 13.47 26.39 -9.68
C ILE A 7 13.68 24.97 -9.13
N ALA A 8 13.47 23.93 -9.95
CA ALA A 8 13.70 22.55 -9.54
C ALA A 8 15.15 22.32 -9.10
N LEU A 9 16.13 22.88 -9.82
CA LEU A 9 17.54 22.78 -9.47
C LEU A 9 17.85 23.47 -8.13
N ILE A 10 17.32 24.67 -7.90
CA ILE A 10 17.46 25.37 -6.61
C ILE A 10 16.89 24.51 -5.48
N ILE A 11 15.70 23.94 -5.66
CA ILE A 11 15.07 23.08 -4.66
C ILE A 11 15.96 21.87 -4.35
N VAL A 12 16.49 21.20 -5.37
CA VAL A 12 17.37 20.03 -5.19
C VAL A 12 18.63 20.41 -4.41
N VAL A 13 19.27 21.53 -4.75
CA VAL A 13 20.47 22.00 -4.03
C VAL A 13 20.14 22.31 -2.57
N LEU A 14 19.06 23.05 -2.30
CA LEU A 14 18.64 23.37 -0.94
C LEU A 14 18.33 22.11 -0.13
N LEU A 15 17.61 21.16 -0.73
CA LEU A 15 17.24 19.89 -0.09
C LEU A 15 18.49 19.05 0.22
N THR A 16 19.48 19.06 -0.68
CA THR A 16 20.78 18.40 -0.46
C THR A 16 21.52 19.02 0.72
N VAL A 17 21.55 20.35 0.82
CA VAL A 17 22.18 21.05 1.96
C VAL A 17 21.47 20.71 3.27
N VAL A 18 20.14 20.69 3.29
CA VAL A 18 19.38 20.30 4.49
C VAL A 18 19.71 18.87 4.91
N PHE A 19 19.86 17.94 3.97
CA PHE A 19 20.29 16.58 4.29
C PHE A 19 21.69 16.55 4.88
N MET A 20 22.65 17.23 4.26
CA MET A 20 24.03 17.31 4.78
C MET A 20 24.09 17.94 6.19
N GLN A 21 23.23 18.91 6.51
CA GLN A 21 23.16 19.49 7.85
C GLN A 21 22.56 18.54 8.91
N ASN A 22 21.90 17.46 8.49
CA ASN A 22 21.26 16.50 9.39
C ASN A 22 21.94 15.12 9.35
N THR A 23 23.15 15.02 8.80
CA THR A 23 23.93 13.78 8.82
C THR A 23 24.63 13.50 10.14
N ASP A 24 24.48 14.37 11.14
CA ASP A 24 25.07 14.18 12.47
C ASP A 24 24.66 12.84 13.08
N GLU A 25 25.63 12.11 13.62
CA GLU A 25 25.42 10.84 14.28
C GLU A 25 24.73 11.04 15.63
N VAL A 26 23.63 10.32 15.82
CA VAL A 26 22.86 10.29 17.06
C VAL A 26 22.76 8.86 17.53
N LYS A 27 22.82 8.66 18.85
CA LYS A 27 22.63 7.37 19.48
C LYS A 27 21.14 7.02 19.48
N PHE A 28 20.79 5.90 18.84
CA PHE A 28 19.47 5.30 18.89
C PHE A 28 19.53 3.99 19.67
N THR A 29 18.61 3.82 20.62
CA THR A 29 18.40 2.55 21.31
C THR A 29 17.28 1.81 20.58
N ILE A 30 17.62 0.70 19.94
CA ILE A 30 16.68 -0.16 19.22
C ILE A 30 16.56 -1.47 19.99
N LEU A 31 15.43 -1.65 20.67
CA LEU A 31 15.15 -2.77 21.56
C LEU A 31 16.23 -2.94 22.64
N PHE A 32 17.24 -3.77 22.39
CA PHE A 32 18.32 -4.12 23.32
C PHE A 32 19.72 -3.68 22.81
N SER A 33 19.78 -3.00 21.66
CA SER A 33 21.04 -2.55 21.05
C SER A 33 21.12 -1.02 20.96
N SER A 34 22.33 -0.48 21.13
CA SER A 34 22.63 0.93 20.86
C SER A 34 23.38 1.04 19.54
N VAL A 35 22.83 1.83 18.61
CA VAL A 35 23.43 2.05 17.29
C VAL A 35 23.57 3.56 17.07
N TYR A 36 24.69 3.97 16.49
CA TYR A 36 24.91 5.35 16.07
C TYR A 36 24.57 5.46 14.59
N LEU A 37 23.59 6.30 14.28
CA LEU A 37 23.13 6.55 12.92
C LEU A 37 22.86 8.03 12.75
N SER A 38 22.97 8.52 11.52
CA SER A 38 22.55 9.87 11.23
C SER A 38 21.03 10.02 11.35
N LYS A 39 20.57 11.21 11.73
CA LYS A 39 19.13 11.52 11.81
C LYS A 39 18.43 11.23 10.47
N VAL A 40 19.07 11.61 9.37
CA VAL A 40 18.56 11.36 8.01
C VAL A 40 18.42 9.86 7.75
N ALA A 41 19.46 9.05 8.00
CA ALA A 41 19.40 7.60 7.76
C ALA A 41 18.29 6.93 8.56
N MET A 42 18.12 7.32 9.84
CA MET A 42 17.06 6.77 10.68
C MET A 42 15.66 7.14 10.17
N LEU A 43 15.44 8.41 9.83
CA LEU A 43 14.15 8.87 9.29
C LEU A 43 13.81 8.19 7.96
N THR A 44 14.79 8.03 7.06
CA THR A 44 14.60 7.32 5.79
C THR A 44 14.26 5.85 6.01
N ALA A 45 14.94 5.17 6.93
CA ALA A 45 14.64 3.77 7.25
C ALA A 45 13.21 3.62 7.78
N VAL A 46 12.81 4.45 8.76
CA VAL A 46 11.45 4.42 9.32
C VAL A 46 10.40 4.71 8.24
N ALA A 47 10.61 5.72 7.39
CA ALA A 47 9.70 6.05 6.31
C ALA A 47 9.55 4.90 5.31
N ALA A 48 10.66 4.24 4.94
CA ALA A 48 10.64 3.08 4.06
C ALA A 48 9.86 1.91 4.68
N PHE A 49 10.11 1.59 5.96
CA PHE A 49 9.36 0.55 6.67
C PHE A 49 7.86 0.86 6.76
N ALA A 50 7.50 2.09 7.12
CA ALA A 50 6.11 2.53 7.20
C ALA A 50 5.42 2.45 5.83
N PHE A 51 6.12 2.84 4.76
CA PHE A 51 5.61 2.74 3.40
C PHE A 51 5.36 1.28 2.99
N ILE A 52 6.30 0.38 3.24
CA ILE A 52 6.15 -1.06 2.93
C ILE A 52 4.97 -1.65 3.71
N LEU A 53 4.87 -1.38 5.01
CA LEU A 53 3.76 -1.84 5.83
C LEU A 53 2.43 -1.26 5.35
N GLY A 54 2.40 0.03 5.01
CA GLY A 54 1.22 0.70 4.46
C GLY A 54 0.76 0.08 3.14
N VAL A 55 1.69 -0.24 2.23
CA VAL A 55 1.39 -0.94 0.97
C VAL A 55 0.87 -2.36 1.25
N LEU A 56 1.48 -3.09 2.19
CA LEU A 56 1.08 -4.46 2.50
C LEU A 56 -0.32 -4.51 3.13
N VAL A 57 -0.62 -3.62 4.08
CA VAL A 57 -1.92 -3.50 4.76
C VAL A 57 -2.98 -2.94 3.82
N GLY A 58 -2.63 -1.93 3.04
CA GLY A 58 -3.52 -1.25 2.10
C GLY A 58 -3.78 -2.04 0.81
N ARG A 59 -3.06 -3.14 0.56
CA ARG A 59 -3.26 -3.97 -0.64
C ARG A 59 -4.67 -4.55 -0.61
N PRO A 60 -5.57 -4.16 -1.52
CA PRO A 60 -6.90 -4.73 -1.57
C PRO A 60 -6.75 -6.23 -1.78
N LYS A 61 -7.23 -7.03 -0.83
CA LYS A 61 -7.40 -8.46 -1.10
C LYS A 61 -8.39 -8.53 -2.24
N ASN A 62 -7.96 -9.05 -3.39
CA ASN A 62 -8.88 -9.42 -4.46
C ASN A 62 -9.93 -10.32 -3.79
N LYS A 63 -11.12 -9.78 -3.50
CA LYS A 63 -12.26 -10.60 -3.13
C LYS A 63 -12.47 -11.46 -4.36
N LYS A 64 -11.99 -12.70 -4.30
CA LYS A 64 -12.49 -13.74 -5.18
C LYS A 64 -13.96 -13.83 -4.80
N TYR A 65 -14.81 -13.16 -5.58
CA TYR A 65 -16.24 -13.44 -5.53
C TYR A 65 -16.34 -14.91 -5.85
N ASN A 66 -16.56 -15.73 -4.82
CA ASN A 66 -16.79 -17.14 -4.99
C ASN A 66 -18.24 -17.28 -5.45
N ILE A 67 -18.48 -16.98 -6.73
CA ILE A 67 -19.82 -16.99 -7.33
C ILE A 67 -20.45 -18.38 -7.12
N SER A 68 -19.65 -19.45 -7.19
CA SER A 68 -20.07 -20.82 -6.91
C SER A 68 -20.51 -21.09 -5.47
N GLU A 69 -19.96 -20.37 -4.48
CA GLU A 69 -20.37 -20.53 -3.08
C GLU A 69 -21.68 -19.80 -2.81
N HIS A 70 -21.86 -18.61 -3.40
CA HIS A 70 -23.13 -17.88 -3.33
C HIS A 70 -24.26 -18.59 -4.11
N TYR A 71 -23.93 -19.22 -5.23
CA TYR A 71 -24.90 -19.98 -6.02
C TYR A 71 -25.42 -21.22 -5.28
N ASN A 72 -24.54 -21.95 -4.57
CA ASN A 72 -24.91 -23.12 -3.77
C ASN A 72 -25.71 -22.79 -2.50
N ASP A 73 -25.55 -21.57 -1.95
CA ASP A 73 -26.31 -21.10 -0.78
C ASP A 73 -27.75 -20.75 -1.15
N ILE A 74 -27.98 -20.27 -2.38
CA ILE A 74 -29.29 -19.83 -2.88
C ILE A 74 -30.02 -21.00 -3.57
N HIS A 75 -29.32 -21.78 -4.36
CA HIS A 75 -29.83 -22.96 -5.05
C HIS A 75 -29.17 -24.19 -4.44
N GLY A 76 -29.85 -24.79 -3.46
CA GLY A 76 -29.38 -26.01 -2.79
C GLY A 76 -28.85 -27.02 -3.81
N LYS A 77 -27.71 -27.62 -3.46
CA LYS A 77 -26.82 -28.44 -4.31
C LYS A 77 -27.48 -29.59 -5.11
N ASP A 78 -28.74 -29.91 -4.80
CA ASP A 78 -29.47 -31.06 -5.33
C ASP A 78 -30.58 -30.70 -6.33
N ASN A 79 -30.79 -29.41 -6.66
CA ASN A 79 -31.80 -29.01 -7.65
C ASN A 79 -31.11 -28.58 -8.96
N PRO A 80 -31.29 -29.31 -10.09
CA PRO A 80 -30.69 -28.97 -11.38
C PRO A 80 -31.32 -27.73 -12.02
N ASP A 81 -32.29 -27.14 -11.33
CA ASP A 81 -33.15 -26.09 -11.84
C ASP A 81 -32.53 -24.72 -11.54
N THR A 82 -31.90 -24.16 -12.57
CA THR A 82 -31.13 -22.91 -12.51
C THR A 82 -31.95 -21.67 -12.84
N LEU A 83 -33.24 -21.84 -13.19
CA LEU A 83 -34.10 -20.75 -13.66
C LEU A 83 -34.86 -20.11 -12.50
N SER A 84 -34.82 -18.79 -12.44
CA SER A 84 -35.66 -18.02 -11.50
C SER A 84 -37.14 -18.15 -11.88
N GLU A 85 -38.05 -17.91 -10.93
CA GLU A 85 -39.49 -17.92 -11.22
C GLU A 85 -39.86 -16.90 -12.31
N GLU A 86 -39.20 -15.75 -12.30
CA GLU A 86 -39.40 -14.69 -13.29
C GLU A 86 -38.95 -15.12 -14.70
N ASP A 87 -37.83 -15.85 -14.83
CA ASP A 87 -37.34 -16.36 -16.12
C ASP A 87 -38.25 -17.41 -16.75
N ARG A 88 -39.02 -18.15 -15.94
CA ARG A 88 -39.94 -19.20 -16.43
C ARG A 88 -41.09 -18.63 -17.22
N ASP A 89 -41.64 -17.51 -16.76
CA ASP A 89 -42.76 -16.83 -17.42
C ASP A 89 -42.37 -16.29 -18.81
N TYR A 90 -41.08 -16.13 -19.09
CA TYR A 90 -40.59 -15.71 -20.41
C TYR A 90 -40.43 -16.84 -21.42
N ILE A 91 -40.40 -18.11 -20.98
CA ILE A 91 -40.19 -19.29 -21.84
C ILE A 91 -41.44 -20.17 -21.99
N SER A 92 -42.51 -19.87 -21.24
CA SER A 92 -43.86 -20.44 -21.37
C SER A 92 -44.73 -19.67 -22.37
#